data_AF-A0A7W8BGG5-F1
#
_entry.id   AF-A0A7W8BGG5-F1
#
_cell.length_a   1.000
_cell.length_b   1.000
_cell.length_c   1.000
_cell.angle_alpha   90.00
_cell.angle_beta   90.00
_cell.angle_gamma   90.00
#
_symmetry.space_group_name_H-M   'P 1'
#
loop_
_entity.id
_entity.type
_entity.pdbx_description
1 polymer ?
#
loop_
_entity_poly.entity_id
_entity_poly.type
_entity_poly.pdbx_seq_one_letter_code
_entity_poly.pdbx_strand_id
1 'polypeptide(L)'
;MSAAGRLPAGPLDRVLAGDAPAFALVHRPDSTGPGSLDVLLGDVTTPDTLAGIPLQDGPGAAPGHEVLAVIPYRQIAERGFACADDGAPLLAMTVTDQAVVGV
;
A
#
# COMPACT_ATOMS: atom_id res chain seq x y z
N MET A 1 1.31 -28.14 -30.01
CA MET A 1 0.14 -27.60 -29.29
C MET A 1 0.22 -28.01 -27.83
N SER A 2 0.95 -27.23 -27.03
CA SER A 2 0.85 -27.30 -25.57
C SER A 2 0.55 -25.88 -25.11
N ALA A 3 -0.62 -25.70 -24.50
CA ALA A 3 -1.10 -24.41 -24.03
C ALA A 3 -0.21 -23.95 -22.89
N ALA A 4 0.63 -22.94 -23.16
CA ALA A 4 1.24 -22.15 -22.10
C ALA A 4 0.08 -21.49 -21.35
N GLY A 5 -0.28 -22.07 -20.20
CA GLY A 5 -1.25 -21.48 -19.29
C GLY A 5 -0.81 -20.05 -19.01
N ARG A 6 -1.63 -19.07 -19.40
CA ARG A 6 -1.40 -17.68 -19.06
C ARG A 6 -1.30 -17.64 -17.53
N LEU A 7 -0.11 -17.29 -17.01
CA LEU A 7 0.03 -16.95 -15.60
C LEU A 7 -1.09 -15.94 -15.29
N PRO A 8 -1.82 -16.09 -14.18
CA PRO A 8 -2.80 -15.08 -13.79
C PRO A 8 -2.11 -13.72 -13.84
N ALA A 9 -2.79 -12.73 -14.44
CA ALA A 9 -2.26 -11.37 -14.58
C ALA A 9 -1.77 -10.90 -13.20
N GLY A 10 -0.48 -10.58 -13.10
CA GLY A 10 0.12 -10.21 -11.82
C GLY A 10 -0.41 -8.86 -11.33
N PRO A 11 -0.11 -8.45 -10.09
CA PRO A 11 -0.54 -7.15 -9.57
C PRO A 11 -0.21 -5.97 -10.51
N LEU A 12 0.97 -6.00 -11.15
CA LEU A 12 1.36 -4.98 -12.13
C LEU A 12 0.46 -4.94 -13.36
N ASP A 13 0.08 -6.10 -13.91
CA ASP A 13 -0.80 -6.17 -15.09
C ASP A 13 -2.16 -5.55 -14.78
N ARG A 14 -2.68 -5.75 -13.57
CA ARG A 14 -3.96 -5.15 -13.11
C ARG A 14 -3.87 -3.63 -12.98
N VAL A 15 -2.74 -3.11 -12.49
CA VAL A 15 -2.48 -1.65 -12.46
C VAL A 15 -2.47 -1.09 -13.88
N LEU A 16 -1.74 -1.73 -14.79
CA LEU A 16 -1.60 -1.28 -16.18
C LEU A 16 -2.92 -1.39 -16.97
N ALA A 17 -3.79 -2.35 -16.62
CA ALA A 17 -5.12 -2.50 -17.19
C ALA A 17 -6.15 -1.51 -16.64
N GLY A 18 -5.85 -0.82 -15.53
CA GLY A 18 -6.80 0.07 -14.85
C GLY A 18 -7.81 -0.64 -13.94
N ASP A 19 -7.60 -1.93 -13.64
CA ASP A 19 -8.48 -2.76 -12.81
C ASP A 19 -8.11 -2.73 -11.31
N ALA A 20 -7.25 -1.79 -10.92
CA ALA A 20 -6.77 -1.58 -9.56
C ALA A 20 -7.09 -0.15 -9.12
N PRO A 21 -8.20 0.08 -8.39
CA PRO A 21 -8.65 1.43 -8.04
C PRO A 21 -7.73 2.15 -7.06
N ALA A 22 -6.99 1.41 -6.23
CA ALA A 22 -5.93 1.94 -5.38
C ALA A 22 -4.70 1.04 -5.44
N PHE A 23 -3.54 1.67 -5.64
CA PHE A 23 -2.27 0.98 -5.77
C PHE A 23 -1.10 1.89 -5.37
N ALA A 24 0.04 1.27 -5.09
CA ALA A 24 1.31 1.96 -4.97
C ALA A 24 2.42 1.20 -5.70
N LEU A 25 3.24 1.94 -6.45
CA LEU A 25 4.44 1.44 -7.11
C LEU A 25 5.64 2.07 -6.40
N VAL A 26 6.43 1.24 -5.72
CA VAL A 26 7.44 1.71 -4.78
C VAL A 26 8.81 1.16 -5.17
N HIS A 27 9.71 2.04 -5.59
CA HIS A 27 11.09 1.68 -5.90
C HIS A 27 11.97 1.90 -4.66
N ARG A 28 12.40 0.80 -4.03
CA ARG A 28 13.25 0.79 -2.82
C ARG A 28 14.52 -0.02 -3.08
N PRO A 29 15.50 0.53 -3.81
CA PRO A 29 16.70 -0.22 -4.19
C PRO A 29 17.48 -0.76 -3.00
N ASP A 30 17.43 -0.09 -1.85
CA ASP A 30 18.08 -0.56 -0.61
C ASP A 30 17.36 -1.73 0.07
N SER A 31 16.10 -2.03 -0.30
CA SER A 31 15.29 -3.11 0.28
C SER A 31 15.05 -4.27 -0.68
N THR A 32 14.73 -3.98 -1.95
CA THR A 32 14.38 -4.98 -2.97
C THR A 32 15.48 -5.20 -4.02
N GLY A 33 16.59 -4.47 -3.92
CA GLY A 33 17.68 -4.48 -4.88
C GLY A 33 17.46 -3.52 -6.05
N PRO A 34 18.53 -3.20 -6.81
CA PRO A 34 18.43 -2.34 -7.97
C PRO A 34 17.57 -3.00 -9.06
N GLY A 35 16.73 -2.21 -9.73
CA GLY A 35 15.87 -2.71 -10.81
C GLY A 35 14.70 -3.55 -10.33
N SER A 36 14.24 -3.35 -9.09
CA SER A 36 13.06 -4.02 -8.53
C SER A 36 12.00 -3.02 -8.10
N LEU A 37 10.73 -3.31 -8.39
CA LEU A 37 9.58 -2.50 -8.01
C LEU A 37 8.65 -3.29 -7.09
N ASP A 38 8.33 -2.73 -5.92
CA ASP A 38 7.23 -3.22 -5.09
C ASP A 38 5.91 -2.71 -5.66
N VAL A 39 4.98 -3.63 -5.92
CA VAL A 39 3.62 -3.35 -6.36
C VAL A 39 2.68 -3.72 -5.23
N LEU A 40 1.94 -2.74 -4.73
CA LEU A 40 0.95 -2.91 -3.66
C LEU A 40 -0.43 -2.57 -4.21
N LEU A 41 -1.40 -3.46 -3.98
CA LEU A 41 -2.82 -3.22 -4.24
C LEU A 41 -3.58 -3.31 -2.92
N GLY A 42 -4.66 -2.55 -2.81
CA GLY A 42 -5.42 -2.55 -1.58
C GLY A 42 -6.68 -1.71 -1.59
N ASP A 43 -7.31 -1.69 -0.43
CA ASP A 43 -8.49 -0.88 -0.14
C ASP A 43 -8.10 0.32 0.72
N VAL A 44 -8.56 1.51 0.36
CA VAL A 44 -8.25 2.76 1.08
C VAL A 44 -9.35 3.10 2.05
N THR A 45 -8.94 3.47 3.27
CA THR A 45 -9.79 4.03 4.31
C THR A 45 -9.24 5.38 4.78
N THR A 46 -10.09 6.16 5.43
CA THR A 46 -9.76 7.49 5.97
C THR A 46 -9.93 7.50 7.49
N PRO A 47 -9.03 6.86 8.27
CA PRO A 47 -9.15 6.88 9.73
C PRO A 47 -8.92 8.29 10.29
N ASP A 48 -9.55 8.59 11.43
CA ASP A 48 -9.43 9.92 12.07
C ASP A 48 -8.13 10.07 12.87
N THR A 49 -7.57 8.96 13.36
CA THR A 49 -6.38 8.93 14.23
C THR A 49 -5.38 7.86 13.78
N LEU A 50 -4.11 8.03 14.16
CA LEU A 50 -3.08 7.02 13.93
C LEU A 50 -3.40 5.69 14.63
N ALA A 51 -4.05 5.73 15.79
CA ALA A 51 -4.51 4.53 16.49
C ALA A 51 -5.66 3.80 15.76
N GLY A 52 -6.34 4.48 14.84
CA GLY A 52 -7.41 3.90 14.01
C GLY A 52 -6.90 3.20 12.75
N ILE A 53 -5.58 3.15 12.50
CA ILE A 53 -5.03 2.45 11.34
C ILE A 53 -5.31 0.94 11.48
N PRO A 54 -5.90 0.28 10.45
CA PRO A 54 -6.33 -1.11 10.54
C PRO A 54 -5.15 -2.08 10.39
N LEU A 55 -4.40 -2.28 11.47
CA LEU A 55 -3.33 -3.28 11.54
C LEU A 55 -3.89 -4.66 11.89
N GLN A 56 -3.30 -5.72 11.35
CA GLN A 56 -3.73 -7.09 11.63
C GLN A 56 -3.01 -7.62 12.88
N ASP A 57 -3.65 -7.49 14.04
CA ASP A 57 -3.10 -8.04 15.28
C ASP A 57 -3.44 -9.54 15.41
N GLY A 58 -2.42 -10.42 15.32
CA GLY A 58 -2.55 -11.81 15.78
C GLY A 58 -1.77 -12.89 15.02
N PRO A 59 -1.74 -14.13 15.55
CA PRO A 59 -1.15 -15.28 14.88
C PRO A 59 -1.94 -15.62 13.61
N GLY A 60 -1.38 -15.30 12.45
CA GLY A 60 -2.05 -15.41 11.14
C GLY A 60 -1.74 -14.28 10.17
N ALA A 61 -1.08 -13.21 10.64
CA ALA A 61 -0.55 -12.16 9.76
C ALA A 61 0.31 -12.81 8.66
N ALA A 62 -0.13 -12.67 7.41
CA ALA A 62 0.62 -13.15 6.28
C ALA A 62 1.94 -12.35 6.18
N PRO A 63 3.07 -12.99 5.86
CA PRO A 63 4.31 -12.26 5.63
C PRO A 63 4.12 -11.24 4.49
N GLY A 64 4.52 -9.99 4.72
CA GLY A 64 4.43 -8.92 3.72
C GLY A 64 4.03 -7.58 4.34
N HIS A 65 3.76 -6.61 3.47
CA HIS A 65 3.21 -5.33 3.90
C HIS A 65 1.74 -5.46 4.30
N GLU A 66 1.35 -4.83 5.40
CA GLU A 66 -0.04 -4.81 5.89
C GLU A 66 -0.78 -3.55 5.46
N VAL A 67 -0.19 -2.38 5.72
CA VAL A 67 -0.80 -1.07 5.43
C VAL A 67 0.23 -0.12 4.84
N LEU A 68 -0.17 0.61 3.80
CA LEU A 68 0.50 1.83 3.36
C LEU A 68 -0.27 3.04 3.90
N ALA A 69 0.34 3.82 4.79
CA ALA A 69 -0.27 5.01 5.37
C ALA A 69 0.32 6.29 4.77
N VAL A 70 -0.55 7.25 4.44
CA VAL A 70 -0.17 8.61 4.06
C VAL A 70 -0.63 9.55 5.17
N ILE A 71 0.33 10.01 5.98
CA ILE A 71 0.07 10.80 7.19
C ILE A 71 0.13 12.29 6.81
N PRO A 72 -1.00 13.03 6.84
CA PRO A 72 -1.00 14.46 6.57
C PRO A 72 -0.32 15.20 7.73
N TYR A 73 0.23 16.38 7.43
CA TYR A 73 0.93 17.18 8.43
C TYR A 73 0.07 17.47 9.66
N ARG A 74 -1.25 17.63 9.49
CA ARG A 74 -2.17 17.92 10.59
C ARG A 74 -2.20 16.88 11.70
N GLN A 75 -1.76 15.64 11.44
CA GLN A 75 -1.73 14.58 12.44
C GLN A 75 -0.76 14.86 13.61
N ILE A 76 0.14 15.84 13.48
CA ILE A 76 0.96 16.29 14.62
C ILE A 76 0.11 16.83 15.78
N ALA A 77 -1.14 17.23 15.54
CA ALA A 77 -2.08 17.65 16.58
C ALA A 77 -2.37 16.54 17.60
N GLU A 78 -2.29 15.26 17.21
CA GLU A 78 -2.40 14.13 18.16
C GLU A 78 -1.29 14.14 19.23
N ARG A 79 -0.15 14.77 18.93
CA ARG A 79 0.95 14.97 19.88
C ARG A 79 0.81 16.25 20.71
N GLY A 80 -0.29 16.98 20.55
CA GLY A 80 -0.56 18.26 21.22
C GLY A 80 0.14 19.47 20.58
N PHE A 81 0.68 19.34 19.36
CA PHE A 81 1.27 20.47 18.66
C PHE A 81 0.22 21.33 17.96
N ALA A 82 0.47 22.63 17.88
CA ALA A 82 -0.30 23.51 17.00
C ALA A 82 0.00 23.15 15.53
N CYS A 83 -1.03 23.03 14.72
CA CYS A 83 -0.91 22.80 13.28
C CYS A 83 -1.88 23.73 12.54
N ALA A 84 -1.53 24.08 11.30
CA ALA A 84 -2.50 24.62 10.36
C ALA A 84 -3.31 23.43 9.80
N ASP A 85 -4.60 23.38 10.08
CA ASP A 85 -5.49 22.34 9.56
C ASP A 85 -5.94 22.72 8.15
N ASP A 86 -5.41 22.00 7.16
CA ASP A 86 -5.73 22.13 5.74
C ASP A 86 -6.85 21.16 5.30
N GLY A 87 -7.40 20.38 6.23
CA GLY A 87 -8.44 19.40 5.95
C GLY A 87 -7.96 18.11 5.29
N ALA A 88 -6.65 17.93 5.05
CA ALA A 88 -6.14 16.73 4.39
C ALA A 88 -6.39 15.46 5.24
N PRO A 89 -7.06 14.43 4.70
CA PRO A 89 -7.36 13.22 5.46
C PRO A 89 -6.12 12.35 5.67
N LEU A 90 -6.07 11.62 6.79
CA LEU A 90 -5.18 10.49 6.96
C LEU A 90 -5.68 9.36 6.06
N LEU A 91 -4.81 8.81 5.21
CA LEU A 91 -5.15 7.70 4.32
C LEU A 91 -4.44 6.44 4.79
N ALA A 92 -5.17 5.33 4.86
CA ALA A 92 -4.62 4.01 5.12
C ALA A 92 -5.10 3.04 4.03
N MET A 93 -4.15 2.52 3.25
CA MET A 93 -4.42 1.47 2.27
C MET A 93 -4.05 0.11 2.86
N THR A 94 -5.05 -0.72 3.16
CA THR A 94 -4.82 -2.11 3.57
C THR A 94 -4.37 -2.91 2.35
N VAL A 95 -3.19 -3.50 2.43
CA VAL A 95 -2.60 -4.26 1.33
C VAL A 95 -3.32 -5.60 1.23
N THR A 96 -4.01 -5.80 0.10
CA THR A 96 -4.74 -7.05 -0.20
C THR A 96 -3.98 -7.96 -1.14
N ASP A 97 -3.05 -7.40 -1.93
CA ASP A 97 -2.24 -8.12 -2.90
C ASP A 97 -0.91 -7.38 -3.12
N GLN A 98 0.18 -8.12 -3.32
CA GLN A 98 1.51 -7.55 -3.49
C GLN A 98 2.44 -8.42 -4.34
N ALA A 99 3.35 -7.78 -5.06
CA ALA A 99 4.40 -8.46 -5.81
C ALA A 99 5.67 -7.60 -5.92
N VAL A 100 6.82 -8.26 -6.06
CA VAL A 100 8.08 -7.62 -6.49
C VAL A 100 8.29 -7.96 -7.96
N VAL A 101 8.50 -6.94 -8.79
CA VAL A 101 8.70 -7.11 -10.24
C VAL A 101 10.03 -6.50 -10.65
N GLY A 102 10.78 -7.19 -11.52
CA GLY A 102 12.00 -6.64 -12.11
C GLY A 102 11.69 -5.58 -13.18
N VAL A 103 12.44 -4.48 -13.19
CA VAL A 103 12.29 -3.33 -14.09
C VAL A 103 13.54 -3.11 -14.92
#